data_AF-A0A829Q8F6-F1
#
_entry.id   AF-A0A829Q8F6-F1
#
_cell.length_a   1.000
_cell.length_b   1.000
_cell.length_c   1.000
_cell.angle_alpha   90.00
_cell.angle_beta   90.00
_cell.angle_gamma   90.00
#
_symmetry.space_group_name_H-M   'P 1'
#
loop_
_entity.id
_entity.type
_entity.pdbx_description
1 polymer ?
#
loop_
_entity_poly.entity_id
_entity_poly.type
_entity_poly.pdbx_seq_one_letter_code
_entity_poly.pdbx_strand_id
1 'polypeptide(L)' 'MLGDVWEWTTSPLRPWPGFTPMIYQQYSEPFFDGDYRVLRGGSWAVAREIMRPSFRNWDHPVRRQIFSGLRLAWDI' A
#
# COMPACT_ATOMS: atom_id res chain seq x y z
N MET A 1 5.09 -10.90 -8.29
CA MET A 1 4.27 -9.72 -8.63
C MET A 1 4.89 -8.47 -8.01
N LEU A 2 6.17 -8.23 -8.28
CA LEU A 2 6.88 -7.04 -7.77
C LEU A 2 7.29 -6.20 -8.97
N GLY A 3 7.00 -4.91 -8.95
CA GLY A 3 7.23 -4.00 -10.08
C GLY A 3 6.02 -3.82 -11.01
N ASP A 4 6.27 -3.19 -12.16
CA ASP A 4 5.28 -2.71 -13.13
C ASP A 4 4.36 -1.62 -12.58
N VAL A 5 3.38 -1.97 -11.74
CA VAL A 5 2.40 -1.01 -11.18
C VAL A 5 2.10 -1.31 -9.72
N TRP A 6 1.74 -0.28 -8.96
CA TRP A 6 1.09 -0.47 -7.68
C TRP A 6 -0.31 -1.06 -7.87
N GLU A 7 -0.60 -2.18 -7.23
CA GLU A 7 -1.87 -2.89 -7.39
C GLU A 7 -2.83 -2.51 -6.26
N TRP A 8 -4.00 -1.96 -6.62
CA TRP A 8 -5.05 -1.64 -5.65
C TRP A 8 -5.58 -2.87 -4.92
N THR A 9 -5.82 -2.74 -3.62
CA THR A 9 -6.52 -3.73 -2.80
C THR A 9 -7.78 -3.13 -2.17
N THR A 10 -8.73 -3.97 -1.78
CA THR A 10 -9.93 -3.51 -1.06
C THR A 10 -9.67 -3.15 0.40
N SER A 11 -8.49 -3.49 0.93
CA SER A 11 -8.12 -3.29 2.33
C SER A 11 -7.81 -1.82 2.65
N PRO A 12 -8.36 -1.26 3.75
CA PRO A 12 -7.85 -0.01 4.31
C PRO A 12 -6.48 -0.22 4.96
N LEU A 13 -5.75 0.88 5.20
CA LEU A 13 -4.53 0.82 6.01
C LEU A 13 -4.93 0.63 7.47
N ARG A 14 -4.42 -0.42 8.11
CA ARG A 14 -4.70 -0.76 9.51
C ARG A 14 -3.45 -1.30 10.18
N PRO A 15 -3.24 -1.08 11.48
CA PRO A 15 -2.14 -1.69 12.20
C PRO A 15 -2.33 -3.21 12.24
N TRP A 16 -1.24 -3.96 12.09
CA TRP A 16 -1.26 -5.38 12.43
C TRP A 16 -1.28 -5.53 13.96
N PRO A 17 -1.77 -6.67 14.50
CA PRO A 17 -1.66 -6.94 15.93
C PRO A 17 -0.22 -6.81 16.41
N GLY A 18 0.00 -5.99 17.45
CA GLY A 18 1.34 -5.70 17.97
C GLY A 18 2.13 -4.65 17.18
N PHE A 19 1.49 -3.89 16.28
CA PHE A 19 2.13 -2.74 15.64
C PHE A 19 2.71 -1.78 16.70
N THR A 20 3.95 -1.36 16.48
CA THR A 20 4.62 -0.31 17.22
C THR A 20 5.24 0.67 16.22
N PRO A 21 5.09 1.99 16.41
CA PRO A 21 5.66 2.96 15.48
C PRO A 21 7.19 2.88 15.48
N MET A 22 7.79 3.15 14.31
CA MET A 22 9.22 3.39 14.21
C MET A 22 9.58 4.79 14.71
N ILE A 23 10.87 5.14 14.69
CA ILE A 23 11.35 6.48 15.10
C ILE A 23 10.58 7.62 14.43
N TYR A 24 10.18 7.46 13.16
CA TYR A 24 9.22 8.33 12.50
C TYR A 24 7.78 7.86 12.77
N GLN A 25 7.25 8.26 13.92
CA GLN A 25 5.97 7.76 14.44
C GLN A 25 4.79 8.07 13.52
N GLN A 26 4.78 9.28 12.95
CA GLN A 26 3.69 9.77 12.10
C GLN A 26 3.70 9.21 10.67
N TYR A 27 4.62 8.30 10.33
CA TYR A 27 4.69 7.72 8.98
C TYR A 27 3.45 6.90 8.63
N SER A 28 2.86 6.17 9.59
CA SER A 28 1.71 5.29 9.33
C SER A 28 0.49 5.61 10.19
N GLU A 29 0.69 5.95 11.47
CA GLU A 29 -0.40 6.09 12.44
C GLU A 29 -1.51 7.05 12.02
N PRO A 30 -1.23 8.26 11.48
CA PRO A 30 -2.28 9.20 11.10
C PRO A 30 -3.19 8.71 9.96
N PHE A 31 -2.79 7.66 9.25
CA PHE A 31 -3.48 7.15 8.07
C PHE A 31 -4.29 5.88 8.33
N PHE A 32 -4.29 5.36 9.57
CA PHE A 32 -5.06 4.16 9.91
C PHE A 32 -6.58 4.39 9.93
N ASP A 33 -7.02 5.59 10.33
CA ASP A 33 -8.43 5.94 10.50
C ASP A 33 -8.90 6.94 9.44
N GLY A 34 -8.84 6.55 8.16
CA GLY A 34 -9.26 7.40 7.05
C GLY A 34 -9.72 6.64 5.82
N ASP A 35 -10.17 7.39 4.80
CA ASP A 35 -10.53 6.81 3.52
C ASP A 35 -9.31 6.62 2.63
N TYR A 36 -8.45 5.69 3.04
CA TYR A 36 -7.31 5.23 2.28
C TYR A 36 -7.50 3.77 1.86
N ARG A 37 -6.91 3.38 0.73
CA ARG A 37 -6.81 1.97 0.33
C ARG A 37 -5.36 1.61 0.10
N VAL A 38 -5.02 0.38 0.49
CA VAL A 38 -3.65 -0.12 0.38
C VAL A 38 -3.36 -0.53 -1.06
N LEU A 39 -2.16 -0.19 -1.53
CA LEU A 39 -1.58 -0.72 -2.77
C LEU A 39 -0.35 -1.59 -2.49
N ARG A 40 -0.11 -2.58 -3.35
CA ARG A 40 0.93 -3.61 -3.19
C ARG A 40 1.78 -3.75 -4.46
N GLY A 41 2.89 -4.48 -4.35
CA GLY A 41 3.73 -4.86 -5.51
C GLY A 41 4.84 -3.88 -5.87
N GLY A 42 4.62 -2.56 -5.73
CA GLY A 42 5.54 -1.55 -6.24
C GLY A 42 5.37 -1.33 -7.75
N SER A 43 5.72 -0.15 -8.25
CA SER A 43 5.67 0.15 -9.69
C SER A 43 7.05 0.13 -10.34
N TRP A 44 7.12 0.31 -11.66
CA TRP A 44 8.36 0.50 -12.42
C TRP A 44 9.26 1.63 -11.87
N ALA A 45 8.66 2.62 -11.21
CA ALA A 45 9.37 3.74 -10.58
C ALA A 45 9.98 3.44 -9.19
N VAL A 46 9.71 2.27 -8.60
CA VAL A 46 10.15 1.95 -7.23
C VAL A 46 11.49 1.22 -7.27
N ALA A 47 12.47 1.73 -6.52
CA ALA A 47 13.79 1.11 -6.39
C ALA A 47 13.73 -0.27 -5.73
N ARG A 48 14.53 -1.22 -6.22
CA ARG A 48 14.48 -2.62 -5.80
C ARG A 48 14.87 -2.82 -4.35
N GLU A 49 15.77 -1.98 -3.84
CA GLU A 49 16.38 -2.06 -2.51
C GLU A 49 15.37 -1.83 -1.38
N ILE A 50 14.31 -1.06 -1.65
CA ILE A 50 13.25 -0.76 -0.68
C ILE A 50 11.98 -1.60 -0.90
N MET A 51 11.95 -2.39 -1.96
CA MET A 51 10.78 -3.17 -2.37
C MET A 51 10.75 -4.52 -1.64
N ARG A 52 9.61 -4.84 -1.01
CA ARG A 52 9.40 -6.09 -0.29
C ARG A 52 7.96 -6.55 -0.45
N PRO A 53 7.67 -7.87 -0.44
CA PRO A 53 6.29 -8.37 -0.41
C PRO A 53 5.47 -7.81 0.75
N SER A 54 6.10 -7.46 1.88
CA SER A 54 5.43 -6.87 3.04
C SER A 54 5.16 -5.35 2.92
N PHE A 55 5.76 -4.63 1.97
CA PHE A 55 5.67 -3.16 1.88
C PHE A 55 4.28 -2.66 1.49
N ARG A 56 3.65 -1.84 2.32
CA ARG A 56 2.29 -1.32 2.13
C ARG A 56 2.37 0.14 1.67
N ASN A 57 1.92 0.41 0.45
CA ASN A 57 1.62 1.78 0.02
C ASN A 57 0.13 2.08 0.32
N TRP A 58 -0.26 3.35 0.38
CA TRP A 58 -1.65 3.76 0.56
C TRP A 58 -1.91 5.12 -0.07
N ASP A 59 -3.11 5.33 -0.60
CA ASP A 59 -3.59 6.65 -1.04
C ASP A 59 -5.13 6.70 -0.98
N HIS A 60 -5.70 7.90 -1.11
CA HIS A 60 -7.14 8.07 -1.23
C HIS A 60 -7.67 7.39 -2.50
N PRO A 61 -8.85 6.72 -2.46
CA PRO A 61 -9.41 6.00 -3.60
C PRO A 61 -9.60 6.84 -4.87
N VAL A 62 -9.73 8.17 -4.73
CA VAL A 62 -9.96 9.09 -5.85
C VAL A 62 -8.68 9.34 -6.65
N ARG A 63 -7.50 9.00 -6.11
CA ARG A 63 -6.21 9.36 -6.68
C ARG A 63 -5.84 8.41 -7.82
N ARG A 64 -5.33 9.01 -8.90
CA ARG A 64 -4.95 8.30 -10.12
C ARG A 64 -3.70 8.84 -10.80
N GLN A 65 -3.05 9.84 -10.20
CA GLN A 65 -1.77 10.37 -10.65
C GLN A 65 -0.60 9.43 -10.31
N ILE A 66 -0.79 8.54 -9.33
CA ILE A 66 0.20 7.52 -8.95
C ILE A 66 0.25 6.40 -9.99
N PHE A 67 1.40 5.74 -10.14
CA PHE A 67 1.61 4.59 -11.03
C PHE A 67 0.89 3.34 -10.52
N SER A 68 -0.44 3.34 -10.60
CA SER A 68 -1.31 2.30 -10.08
C SER A 68 -2.08 1.59 -11.18
N GLY A 69 -2.43 0.33 -10.92
CA GLY A 69 -3.21 -0.54 -11.79
C GLY A 69 -4.09 -1.50 -10.99
N LEU A 70 -4.61 -2.52 -11.65
CA LEU A 70 -5.58 -3.45 -11.07
C LEU A 70 -5.13 -4.91 -11.29
N ARG A 71 -5.35 -5.73 -10.27
CA ARG A 71 -5.31 -7.18 -10.35
C ARG A 71 -6.62 -7.74 -9.81
N LEU A 72 -7.21 -8.68 -10.55
CA LEU A 72 -8.51 -9.26 -10.23
C LEU A 72 -8.36 -10.46 -9.27
N ALA A 73 -9.41 -10.69 -8.48
CA ALA A 73 -9.58 -11.84 -7.60
C ALA A 73 -11.06 -12.27 -7.62
N TRP A 74 -11.32 -13.55 -7.36
CA TRP A 74 -12.66 -14.15 -7.36
C TRP A 74 -12.79 -15.13 -6.19
N ASP A 75 -14.00 -15.26 -5.65
CA ASP A 75 -14.35 -16.31 -4.70
C ASP A 75 -14.35 -17.68 -5.40
N ILE A 76 -14.11 -18.75 -4.64
CA ILE A 76 -14.08 -20.15 -5.11
C ILE A 76 -15.37 -20.86 -4.68
#